data_AF-A0A455UDI8-F1
#
_entry.id   AF-A0A455UDI8-F1
#
_cell.length_a   1.000
_cell.length_b   1.000
_cell.length_c   1.000
_cell.angle_alpha   90.00
_cell.angle_beta   90.00
_cell.angle_gamma   90.00
#
_symmetry.space_group_name_H-M   'P 1'
#
loop_
_entity.id
_entity.type
_entity.pdbx_description
1 polymer ?
#
loop_
_entity_poly.entity_id
_entity_poly.type
_entity_poly.pdbx_seq_one_letter_code
_entity_poly.pdbx_strand_id
1 'polypeptide(L)'
;MLLVDDSIVRGTTCKQIIQMARDAGARKVYFASAAPPVRFPNVYGIDMPAASELIAHGRSEEEVGDLIGADRIFYQNLEDLKAACREVNPDMEEFDCSVFDGNYVTGDIDDAYLAALEASRNDSAKDQSAGDHALVDMHNQDDDLDD
;
A
#
# COMPACT_ATOMS: atom_id res chain seq x y z
N MET A 1 -19.88 5.58 12.16
CA MET A 1 -18.78 6.53 11.95
C MET A 1 -18.22 6.31 10.57
N LEU A 2 -17.91 7.38 9.83
CA LEU A 2 -17.25 7.31 8.52
C LEU A 2 -15.85 7.88 8.69
N LEU A 3 -14.84 7.07 8.38
CA LEU A 3 -13.44 7.46 8.33
C LEU A 3 -13.10 7.77 6.87
N VAL A 4 -12.35 8.85 6.65
CA VAL A 4 -11.87 9.24 5.33
C VAL A 4 -10.36 9.33 5.39
N ASP A 5 -9.69 8.67 4.46
CA ASP A 5 -8.23 8.67 4.35
C ASP A 5 -7.85 8.95 2.89
N ASP A 6 -6.59 9.34 2.66
CA ASP A 6 -6.13 9.66 1.32
C ASP A 6 -6.14 8.43 0.40
N SER A 7 -5.70 7.28 0.92
CA SER A 7 -5.44 6.06 0.17
C SER A 7 -5.37 4.84 1.08
N ILE A 8 -5.54 3.64 0.51
CA ILE A 8 -5.31 2.37 1.20
C ILE A 8 -4.22 1.59 0.44
N VAL A 9 -3.02 1.50 1.03
CA VAL A 9 -1.87 0.82 0.41
C VAL A 9 -1.68 -0.60 0.98
N ARG A 10 -1.12 -0.74 2.20
CA ARG A 10 -0.97 -2.03 2.89
C ARG A 10 -2.16 -2.38 3.80
N GLY A 11 -3.01 -1.40 4.11
CA GLY A 11 -4.20 -1.55 4.96
C GLY A 11 -3.95 -1.76 6.46
N THR A 12 -2.70 -1.94 6.90
CA THR A 12 -2.34 -2.11 8.33
C THR A 12 -2.73 -0.89 9.17
N THR A 13 -2.42 0.31 8.69
CA THR A 13 -2.81 1.58 9.34
C THR A 13 -4.33 1.71 9.43
N CYS A 14 -5.05 1.47 8.33
CA CYS A 14 -6.51 1.56 8.30
C CYS A 14 -7.15 0.59 9.31
N LYS A 15 -6.62 -0.64 9.41
CA LYS A 15 -7.07 -1.63 10.39
C LYS A 15 -6.89 -1.15 11.84
N GLN A 16 -5.75 -0.55 12.16
CA GLN A 16 -5.50 0.03 13.48
C GLN A 16 -6.48 1.17 13.78
N ILE A 17 -6.71 2.08 12.82
CA ILE A 17 -7.66 3.19 12.98
C ILE A 17 -9.09 2.67 13.20
N ILE A 18 -9.52 1.65 12.44
CA ILE A 18 -10.82 1.01 12.61
C ILE A 18 -10.93 0.33 13.98
N GLN A 19 -9.86 -0.27 14.49
CA GLN A 19 -9.88 -0.86 15.82
C GLN A 19 -10.02 0.22 16.91
N MET A 20 -9.21 1.29 16.86
CA MET A 20 -9.31 2.41 17.80
C MET A 20 -10.71 3.04 17.80
N ALA A 21 -11.32 3.16 16.62
CA ALA A 21 -12.68 3.61 16.43
C ALA A 21 -13.70 2.74 17.17
N ARG A 22 -13.58 1.41 17.06
CA ARG A 22 -14.45 0.45 17.76
C ARG A 22 -14.23 0.49 19.26
N ASP A 23 -12.98 0.59 19.70
CA ASP A 23 -12.61 0.70 21.12
C ASP A 23 -13.17 1.98 21.75
N ALA A 24 -13.30 3.05 20.98
CA ALA A 24 -13.98 4.29 21.37
C ALA A 24 -15.53 4.19 21.36
N GLY A 25 -16.09 3.02 21.04
CA GLY A 25 -17.53 2.75 21.10
C GLY A 25 -18.27 2.86 19.75
N ALA A 26 -17.57 2.93 18.61
CA ALA A 26 -18.24 2.96 17.32
C ALA A 26 -18.94 1.63 17.00
N ARG A 27 -20.28 1.65 16.90
CA ARG A 27 -21.09 0.47 16.54
C ARG A 27 -20.86 -0.03 15.10
N LYS A 28 -20.69 0.91 14.17
CA LYS A 28 -20.45 0.66 12.74
C LYS A 28 -19.36 1.62 12.26
N VAL A 29 -18.37 1.09 11.57
CA VAL A 29 -17.23 1.84 11.03
C VAL A 29 -17.17 1.62 9.54
N TYR A 30 -17.35 2.71 8.79
CA TYR A 30 -17.21 2.76 7.34
C TYR A 30 -15.91 3.47 6.99
N PHE A 31 -15.31 3.11 5.86
CA PHE A 31 -14.04 3.68 5.40
C PHE A 31 -14.17 4.20 3.97
N ALA A 32 -13.73 5.41 3.70
CA ALA A 32 -13.67 5.98 2.36
C ALA A 32 -12.24 6.38 2.02
N SER A 33 -11.76 5.92 0.86
CA SER A 33 -10.47 6.30 0.29
C SER A 33 -10.69 7.39 -0.75
N ALA A 34 -9.95 8.49 -0.65
CA ALA A 34 -9.97 9.57 -1.64
C ALA A 34 -9.27 9.17 -2.97
N ALA A 35 -8.46 8.12 -2.94
CA ALA A 35 -7.87 7.49 -4.12
C ALA A 35 -8.65 6.23 -4.55
N PRO A 36 -8.58 5.82 -5.83
CA PRO A 36 -8.93 4.48 -6.27
C PRO A 36 -8.09 3.40 -5.58
N PRO A 37 -8.47 2.11 -5.68
CA PRO A 37 -7.69 1.03 -5.10
C PRO A 37 -6.29 0.96 -5.71
N VAL A 38 -5.26 0.99 -4.88
CA VAL A 38 -3.85 0.84 -5.31
C VAL A 38 -3.57 -0.64 -5.53
N ARG A 39 -3.44 -1.05 -6.79
CA ARG A 39 -3.34 -2.47 -7.20
C ARG A 39 -2.00 -2.83 -7.80
N PHE A 40 -1.22 -1.84 -8.24
CA PHE A 40 0.05 -2.03 -8.93
C PHE A 40 1.15 -1.17 -8.30
N PRO A 41 2.41 -1.64 -8.34
CA PRO A 41 3.54 -0.86 -7.83
C PRO A 41 3.82 0.34 -8.72
N ASN A 42 4.33 1.43 -8.15
CA ASN A 42 4.87 2.53 -8.94
C ASN A 42 6.33 2.21 -9.35
N VAL A 43 6.69 2.58 -10.58
CA VAL A 43 8.04 2.38 -11.15
C VAL A 43 8.68 3.68 -11.64
N TYR A 44 8.04 4.82 -11.36
CA TYR A 44 8.44 6.16 -11.83
C TYR A 44 8.99 7.04 -10.70
N GLY A 45 9.46 6.43 -9.61
CA GLY A 45 10.18 7.11 -8.53
C GLY A 45 9.38 7.35 -7.25
N ILE A 46 8.10 6.95 -7.19
CA ILE A 46 7.35 6.91 -5.93
C ILE A 46 7.61 5.56 -5.25
N ASP A 47 8.06 5.60 -4.00
CA ASP A 47 8.26 4.38 -3.22
C ASP A 47 6.91 3.75 -2.85
N MET A 48 6.69 2.54 -3.35
CA MET A 48 5.49 1.73 -3.14
C MET A 48 5.94 0.29 -2.86
N PRO A 49 5.23 -0.46 -2.01
CA PRO A 49 5.59 -1.83 -1.69
C PRO A 49 5.44 -2.77 -2.91
N ALA A 50 5.83 -4.04 -2.76
CA ALA A 50 5.60 -5.03 -3.80
C ALA A 50 4.10 -5.24 -4.07
N ALA A 51 3.75 -5.72 -5.26
CA ALA A 51 2.35 -5.96 -5.62
C ALA A 51 1.65 -6.89 -4.61
N SER A 52 2.35 -7.94 -4.15
CA SER A 52 1.85 -8.89 -3.15
C SER A 52 1.53 -8.27 -1.77
N GLU A 53 2.16 -7.15 -1.44
CA GLU A 53 1.95 -6.42 -0.18
C GLU A 53 0.83 -5.37 -0.26
N LEU A 54 0.37 -5.04 -1.47
CA LEU A 54 -0.76 -4.15 -1.66
C LEU A 54 -2.05 -4.88 -1.30
N ILE A 55 -2.85 -4.30 -0.40
CA ILE A 55 -4.05 -4.97 0.10
C ILE A 55 -5.10 -5.14 -1.00
N ALA A 56 -5.19 -4.20 -1.94
CA ALA A 56 -6.14 -4.27 -3.05
C ALA A 56 -5.62 -5.11 -4.24
N HIS A 57 -4.36 -5.55 -4.24
CA HIS A 57 -3.84 -6.39 -5.33
C HIS A 57 -4.56 -7.74 -5.37
N GLY A 58 -5.19 -8.04 -6.51
CA GLY A 58 -5.95 -9.27 -6.73
C GLY A 58 -7.22 -9.42 -5.87
N ARG A 59 -7.69 -8.37 -5.20
CA ARG A 59 -8.84 -8.43 -4.28
C ARG A 59 -9.95 -7.46 -4.67
N SER A 60 -11.19 -7.87 -4.45
CA SER A 60 -12.37 -7.01 -4.52
C SER A 60 -12.41 -6.01 -3.36
N GLU A 61 -13.23 -4.97 -3.48
CA GLU A 61 -13.40 -3.98 -2.42
C GLU A 61 -14.00 -4.60 -1.15
N GLU A 62 -14.92 -5.54 -1.29
CA GLU A 62 -15.50 -6.27 -0.15
C GLU A 62 -14.43 -7.04 0.63
N GLU A 63 -13.57 -7.79 -0.08
CA GLU A 63 -12.45 -8.52 0.53
C GLU A 63 -11.47 -7.58 1.24
N VAL A 64 -11.17 -6.41 0.67
CA VAL A 64 -10.33 -5.41 1.35
C VAL A 64 -11.02 -4.89 2.62
N GLY A 65 -12.33 -4.64 2.56
CA GLY A 65 -13.12 -4.20 3.70
C GLY A 65 -13.07 -5.19 4.86
N ASP A 66 -13.21 -6.48 4.55
CA ASP A 66 -13.10 -7.57 5.52
C ASP A 66 -11.70 -7.63 6.14
N LEU A 67 -10.65 -7.50 5.32
CA LEU A 67 -9.25 -7.54 5.79
C LEU A 67 -8.90 -6.41 6.77
N ILE A 68 -9.44 -5.21 6.55
CA ILE A 68 -9.23 -4.06 7.45
C ILE A 68 -10.27 -3.98 8.59
N GLY A 69 -11.32 -4.81 8.57
CA GLY A 69 -12.36 -4.87 9.59
C GLY A 69 -13.43 -3.76 9.49
N ALA A 70 -13.58 -3.15 8.30
CA ALA A 70 -14.60 -2.15 8.04
C ALA A 70 -15.96 -2.83 7.78
N ASP A 71 -17.06 -2.18 8.19
CA ASP A 71 -18.41 -2.64 7.86
C ASP A 71 -18.78 -2.39 6.38
N ARG A 72 -18.11 -1.42 5.76
CA ARG A 72 -18.15 -1.16 4.31
C ARG A 72 -17.00 -0.24 3.95
N ILE A 73 -16.48 -0.38 2.75
CA ILE A 73 -15.52 0.56 2.18
C ILE A 73 -16.04 1.22 0.91
N PHE A 74 -15.47 2.37 0.58
CA PHE A 74 -15.73 3.13 -0.62
C PHE A 74 -14.40 3.62 -1.19
N TYR A 75 -14.18 3.41 -2.49
CA TYR A 75 -13.06 4.01 -3.20
C TYR A 75 -13.55 5.09 -4.14
N GLN A 76 -12.70 6.10 -4.36
CA GLN A 76 -12.90 7.06 -5.43
C GLN A 76 -12.80 6.36 -6.78
N ASN A 77 -13.67 6.69 -7.73
CA ASN A 77 -13.53 6.20 -9.11
C ASN A 77 -12.33 6.87 -9.77
N LEU A 78 -11.58 6.10 -10.57
CA LEU A 78 -10.40 6.63 -11.28
C LEU A 78 -10.76 7.79 -12.22
N GLU A 79 -11.87 7.68 -12.95
CA GLU A 79 -12.30 8.74 -13.86
C GLU A 79 -12.74 10.01 -13.12
N ASP A 80 -13.37 9.86 -11.95
CA ASP A 80 -13.73 10.99 -11.11
C ASP A 80 -12.48 11.67 -10.52
N LEU A 81 -11.45 10.89 -10.15
CA LEU A 81 -10.16 11.44 -9.71
C LEU A 81 -9.49 12.24 -10.83
N LYS A 82 -9.42 11.69 -12.05
CA LYS A 82 -8.89 12.40 -13.22
C LYS A 82 -9.69 13.68 -13.50
N ALA A 83 -11.02 13.61 -13.42
CA ALA A 83 -11.89 14.78 -13.60
C ALA A 83 -11.60 15.86 -12.56
N ALA A 84 -11.47 15.50 -11.28
CA ALA A 84 -11.14 16.44 -10.21
C ALA A 84 -9.77 17.13 -10.42
N CYS A 85 -8.75 16.40 -10.90
CA CYS A 85 -7.47 17.01 -11.25
C CYS A 85 -7.57 17.98 -12.44
N ARG A 86 -8.38 17.65 -13.46
CA ARG A 86 -8.60 18.51 -14.64
C ARG A 86 -9.36 19.80 -14.31
N GLU A 87 -10.16 19.83 -13.23
CA GLU A 87 -10.77 21.09 -12.76
C GLU A 87 -9.72 22.14 -12.40
N VAL A 88 -8.54 21.72 -11.95
CA VAL A 88 -7.42 22.62 -11.63
C VAL A 88 -6.64 23.03 -12.87
N ASN A 89 -6.42 22.10 -13.80
CA ASN A 89 -5.75 22.37 -15.07
C ASN A 89 -6.41 21.59 -16.23
N PRO A 90 -7.30 22.24 -17.00
CA PRO A 90 -8.00 21.59 -18.11
C PRO A 90 -7.11 21.14 -19.27
N ASP A 91 -5.90 21.69 -19.39
CA ASP A 91 -4.95 21.36 -20.47
C ASP A 91 -4.24 20.02 -20.24
N MET A 92 -4.36 19.42 -19.05
CA MET A 92 -3.86 18.07 -18.77
C MET A 92 -4.80 17.01 -19.36
N GLU A 93 -4.37 16.42 -20.48
CA GLU A 93 -5.12 15.37 -21.16
C GLU A 93 -5.06 14.04 -20.41
N GLU A 94 -3.86 13.62 -19.98
CA GLU A 94 -3.63 12.31 -19.36
C GLU A 94 -2.75 12.40 -18.10
N PHE A 95 -2.89 11.39 -17.25
CA PHE A 95 -2.15 11.25 -15.99
C PHE A 95 -1.51 9.88 -15.94
N ASP A 96 -0.36 9.77 -15.26
CA ASP A 96 0.14 8.45 -14.85
C ASP A 96 -0.82 7.87 -13.80
N CYS A 97 -1.56 6.83 -14.20
CA CYS A 97 -2.53 6.12 -13.36
C CYS A 97 -2.12 4.66 -13.13
N SER A 98 -0.88 4.31 -13.49
CA SER A 98 -0.35 2.94 -13.48
C SER A 98 -0.62 2.18 -12.18
N VAL A 99 -0.51 2.84 -11.02
CA VAL A 99 -0.76 2.22 -9.71
C VAL A 99 -2.21 1.76 -9.50
N PHE A 100 -3.16 2.32 -10.25
CA PHE A 100 -4.60 2.03 -10.17
C PHE A 100 -5.06 1.06 -11.27
N ASP A 101 -4.60 1.28 -12.51
CA ASP A 101 -5.11 0.58 -13.71
C ASP A 101 -4.10 -0.35 -14.37
N GLY A 102 -2.83 -0.32 -13.96
CA GLY A 102 -1.75 -1.14 -14.53
C GLY A 102 -1.26 -0.66 -15.88
N ASN A 103 -1.70 0.51 -16.36
CA ASN A 103 -1.29 1.07 -17.64
C ASN A 103 -0.05 1.94 -17.47
N TYR A 104 1.12 1.36 -17.74
CA TYR A 104 2.40 2.07 -17.67
C TYR A 104 2.69 2.81 -18.98
N VAL A 105 2.73 4.14 -18.92
CA VAL A 105 2.87 5.03 -20.09
C VAL A 105 4.12 4.79 -20.94
N THR A 106 5.21 4.25 -20.39
CA THR A 106 6.46 4.01 -21.14
C THR A 106 6.39 2.78 -22.06
N GLY A 107 5.43 1.89 -21.84
CA GLY A 107 5.18 0.72 -22.71
C GLY A 107 6.22 -0.40 -22.62
N ASP A 108 7.21 -0.29 -21.74
CA ASP A 108 8.28 -1.26 -21.49
C ASP A 108 8.15 -1.95 -20.12
N ILE A 109 7.07 -1.67 -19.39
CA ILE A 109 6.78 -2.27 -18.09
C ILE A 109 5.77 -3.39 -18.28
N ASP A 110 6.24 -4.62 -18.12
CA ASP A 110 5.44 -5.84 -18.20
C ASP A 110 5.47 -6.62 -16.87
N ASP A 111 4.68 -7.69 -16.79
CA ASP A 111 4.63 -8.55 -15.60
C ASP A 111 6.00 -9.15 -15.26
N ALA A 112 6.86 -9.40 -16.26
CA ALA A 112 8.19 -9.94 -16.04
C ALA A 112 9.11 -8.91 -15.37
N TYR A 113 9.05 -7.64 -15.80
CA TYR A 113 9.74 -6.53 -15.15
C TYR A 113 9.26 -6.35 -13.70
N LEU A 114 7.94 -6.35 -13.48
CA LEU A 114 7.38 -6.20 -12.13
C LEU A 114 7.77 -7.36 -11.21
N ALA A 115 7.77 -8.59 -11.71
CA ALA A 115 8.22 -9.77 -10.96
C ALA A 115 9.73 -9.70 -10.63
N ALA A 116 10.55 -9.24 -11.58
CA ALA A 116 11.98 -9.05 -11.34
C ALA A 116 12.25 -7.95 -10.30
N LEU A 117 11.46 -6.86 -10.34
CA LEU A 117 11.53 -5.78 -9.36
C LEU A 117 11.15 -6.28 -7.95
N GLU A 118 10.10 -7.08 -7.84
CA GLU A 118 9.69 -7.69 -6.57
C GLU A 118 10.76 -8.65 -6.02
N ALA A 119 11.37 -9.49 -6.88
CA ALA A 119 12.45 -10.39 -6.49
C ALA A 119 13.67 -9.61 -5.95
N SER A 120 14.09 -8.56 -6.66
CA SER A 120 15.21 -7.69 -6.26
C SER A 120 14.99 -7.02 -4.89
N ARG A 121 13.75 -6.59 -4.61
CA ARG A 121 13.37 -6.02 -3.30
C ARG A 121 13.40 -7.06 -2.19
N ASN A 122 12.90 -8.27 -2.45
CA ASN A 122 12.93 -9.35 -1.47
C ASN A 122 14.36 -9.76 -1.08
N ASP A 123 15.27 -9.80 -2.05
CA ASP A 123 16.68 -10.10 -1.78
C ASP A 123 17.33 -8.97 -0.97
N SER A 124 17.04 -7.72 -1.31
CA SER A 124 17.52 -6.56 -0.52
C SER A 124 17.02 -6.58 0.92
N ALA A 125 15.77 -6.98 1.15
CA ALA A 125 15.19 -7.08 2.50
C ALA A 125 15.79 -8.26 3.30
N LYS A 126 16.10 -9.38 2.65
CA LYS A 126 16.82 -10.52 3.26
C LYS A 126 18.24 -10.14 3.64
N ASP A 127 18.95 -9.41 2.78
CA ASP A 127 20.32 -8.96 3.08
C ASP A 127 20.35 -7.96 4.24
N GLN A 128 19.38 -7.04 4.32
CA GLN A 128 19.25 -6.13 5.45
C GLN A 128 18.93 -6.87 6.76
N SER A 129 17.99 -7.81 6.76
CA SER A 129 17.64 -8.59 7.96
C SER A 129 18.77 -9.53 8.41
N ALA A 130 19.56 -10.09 7.48
CA ALA A 130 20.74 -10.87 7.80
C ALA A 130 21.87 -10.01 8.41
N GLY A 131 22.05 -8.78 7.93
CA GLY A 131 22.99 -7.82 8.51
C GLY A 131 22.58 -7.38 9.92
N ASP A 132 21.29 -7.16 10.16
CA ASP A 132 20.76 -6.76 11.47
C ASP A 132 20.87 -7.90 12.50
N HIS A 133 20.59 -9.14 12.09
CA HIS A 133 20.77 -10.31 12.96
C HIS A 133 22.24 -10.53 13.35
N ALA A 134 23.17 -10.28 12.43
CA ALA A 134 24.61 -10.37 12.71
C ALA A 134 25.09 -9.29 13.69
N LEU A 135 24.49 -8.10 13.68
CA LEU A 135 24.79 -7.02 14.63
C LEU A 135 24.26 -7.30 16.05
N VAL A 136 23.09 -7.95 16.15
CA VAL A 136 22.50 -8.38 17.43
C VAL A 136 23.29 -9.53 18.06
N ASP A 137 23.73 -10.51 17.28
CA ASP A 137 24.54 -11.65 17.78
C ASP A 137 25.92 -11.21 18.30
N MET A 138 26.49 -10.11 17.78
CA MET A 138 27.76 -9.57 18.29
C MET A 138 27.62 -8.90 19.66
N HIS A 139 26.46 -8.32 20.00
CA HIS A 139 26.25 -7.67 21.30
C HIS A 139 25.90 -8.66 22.41
N ASN A 140 25.55 -9.91 22.08
CA ASN A 140 25.19 -10.93 23.06
C ASN A 140 26.40 -11.78 23.50
N GLN A 141 27.61 -11.49 22.99
CA GLN A 141 28.85 -12.20 23.35
C GLN A 141 29.70 -11.50 24.42
N ASP A 142 29.32 -10.28 24.85
CA ASP A 142 30.11 -9.49 25.81
C ASP A 142 29.62 -9.56 27.26
N ASP A 143 28.51 -10.28 27.57
CA ASP A 143 27.93 -10.34 28.93
C ASP A 143 28.17 -11.67 29.69
N ASP A 144 28.93 -12.62 29.14
CA ASP A 144 29.24 -13.92 29.79
C ASP A 144 30.74 -14.13 30.07
N LEU A 145 31.43 -13.10 30.58
CA LEU A 145 32.75 -13.27 31.19
C LEU A 145 32.87 -12.59 32.55
N ASP A 146 33.20 -13.44 33.52
CA ASP A 146 33.71 -13.23 34.88
C ASP A 146 32.71 -13.11 36.06
N ASP A 147 32.66 -14.23 36.81
CA ASP A 147 32.61 -14.45 38.28
C ASP A 147 31.89 -13.44 39.20
#